data_AF-A0A7Y2AX38-F1
#
_entry.id   AF-A0A7Y2AX38-F1
#
_cell.length_a   1.000
_cell.length_b   1.000
_cell.length_c   1.000
_cell.angle_alpha   90.00
_cell.angle_beta   90.00
_cell.angle_gamma   90.00
#
_symmetry.space_group_name_H-M   'P 1'
#
loop_
_entity.id
_entity.type
_entity.pdbx_description
1 polymer ?
#
loop_
_entity_poly.entity_id
_entity_poly.type
_entity_poly.pdbx_seq_one_letter_code
_entity_poly.pdbx_strand_id
1 'polypeptide(L)'
;MDQHITTKSARAITWFAFTGGALLILAGIGLCAMYVVEAVIRRLGEADQSLLFWYLPILFIGLFSLMGGIGLLTWAMLRKRKQPDSPDRR
;
A
#
# COMPACT_ATOMS: atom_id res chain seq x y z
N MET A 1 24.48 3.02 -19.78
CA MET A 1 24.56 2.18 -18.57
C MET A 1 23.32 2.36 -17.66
N ASP A 2 22.36 3.18 -18.09
CA ASP A 2 21.31 3.76 -17.24
C ASP A 2 20.03 2.92 -17.16
N GLN A 3 19.72 2.13 -18.20
CA GLN A 3 18.51 1.29 -18.24
C GLN A 3 18.51 0.17 -17.19
N HIS A 4 19.68 -0.28 -16.73
CA HIS A 4 19.77 -1.33 -15.73
C HIS A 4 19.57 -0.82 -14.30
N ILE A 5 19.78 0.49 -14.06
CA ILE A 5 19.58 1.13 -12.76
C ILE A 5 18.09 1.48 -12.56
N THR A 6 17.43 1.98 -13.60
CA THR A 6 16.01 2.37 -13.57
C THR A 6 15.06 1.19 -13.34
N THR A 7 15.41 -0.01 -13.82
CA THR A 7 14.60 -1.22 -13.63
C THR A 7 14.73 -1.80 -12.22
N LYS A 8 15.90 -1.71 -11.60
CA LYS A 8 16.13 -2.12 -10.21
C LYS A 8 15.41 -1.19 -9.23
N SER A 9 15.51 0.13 -9.44
CA SER A 9 14.82 1.11 -8.60
C SER A 9 13.30 1.01 -8.70
N ALA A 10 12.73 0.81 -9.90
CA ALA A 10 11.30 0.62 -10.08
C ALA A 10 10.75 -0.60 -9.32
N ARG A 11 11.49 -1.72 -9.31
CA ARG A 11 11.13 -2.91 -8.53
C ARG A 11 11.18 -2.66 -7.03
N ALA A 12 12.22 -1.97 -6.56
CA ALA A 12 12.36 -1.61 -5.14
C ALA A 12 11.20 -0.71 -4.69
N ILE A 13 10.85 0.31 -5.49
CA ILE A 13 9.72 1.22 -5.21
C ILE A 13 8.40 0.45 -5.16
N THR A 14 8.16 -0.47 -6.11
CA THR A 14 6.93 -1.27 -6.15
C THR A 14 6.79 -2.15 -4.90
N TRP A 15 7.88 -2.84 -4.52
CA TRP A 15 7.90 -3.65 -3.31
C TRP A 15 7.69 -2.83 -2.05
N PHE A 16 8.35 -1.68 -1.94
CA PHE A 16 8.23 -0.79 -0.79
C PHE A 16 6.81 -0.21 -0.67
N ALA A 17 6.20 0.22 -1.78
CA ALA A 17 4.83 0.72 -1.80
C ALA A 17 3.82 -0.36 -1.38
N PHE A 18 4.03 -1.61 -1.84
CA PHE A 18 3.17 -2.74 -1.51
C PHE A 18 3.29 -3.15 -0.05
N THR A 19 4.50 -3.45 0.44
CA THR A 19 4.70 -3.91 1.83
C THR A 19 4.48 -2.79 2.84
N GLY A 20 4.99 -1.58 2.55
CA GLY A 20 4.76 -0.40 3.39
C GLY A 20 3.30 -0.02 3.46
N GLY A 21 2.58 -0.05 2.32
CA GLY A 21 1.14 0.18 2.28
C GLY A 21 0.36 -0.84 3.09
N ALA A 22 0.67 -2.13 2.94
CA ALA A 22 0.02 -3.19 3.71
C ALA A 22 0.24 -3.04 5.22
N LEU A 23 1.47 -2.74 5.65
CA LEU A 23 1.78 -2.51 7.07
C LEU A 23 1.04 -1.29 7.62
N LEU A 24 0.98 -0.19 6.88
CA LEU A 24 0.24 1.01 7.26
C LEU A 24 -1.26 0.75 7.38
N ILE A 25 -1.85 -0.05 6.49
CA ILE A 25 -3.25 -0.46 6.60
C ILE A 25 -3.47 -1.27 7.87
N LEU A 26 -2.64 -2.28 8.14
CA LEU A 26 -2.77 -3.10 9.35
C LEU A 26 -2.64 -2.25 10.61
N ALA A 27 -1.68 -1.33 10.65
CA ALA A 27 -1.51 -0.39 11.74
C ALA A 27 -2.71 0.55 11.89
N GLY A 28 -3.20 1.13 10.80
CA GLY A 28 -4.37 2.00 10.79
C GLY A 28 -5.64 1.28 11.25
N ILE A 29 -5.88 0.05 10.79
CA ILE A 29 -6.99 -0.79 11.24
C ILE A 29 -6.86 -1.07 12.74
N GLY A 30 -5.66 -1.42 13.21
CA GLY A 30 -5.40 -1.67 14.62
C GLY A 30 -5.69 -0.45 15.50
N LEU A 31 -5.25 0.74 15.07
CA LEU A 31 -5.51 2.00 15.77
C LEU A 31 -7.01 2.35 15.79
N CYS A 32 -7.70 2.22 14.65
CA CYS A 32 -9.15 2.42 14.57
C CYS A 32 -9.91 1.41 15.44
N ALA A 33 -9.50 0.13 15.46
CA ALA A 33 -10.11 -0.88 16.30
C ALA A 33 -9.88 -0.59 17.79
N MET A 34 -8.66 -0.20 18.18
CA MET A 34 -8.35 0.20 19.54
C MET A 34 -9.19 1.41 19.97
N TYR A 35 -9.36 2.40 19.09
CA TYR A 35 -10.23 3.54 19.33
C TYR A 35 -11.68 3.11 19.59
N VAL A 36 -12.25 2.25 18.73
CA VAL A 36 -13.63 1.77 18.89
C VAL A 36 -13.78 1.00 20.20
N VAL A 37 -12.83 0.14 20.54
CA VAL A 37 -12.82 -0.62 21.80
C VAL A 37 -12.77 0.33 23.00
N GLU A 38 -11.90 1.35 22.98
CA GLU A 38 -11.82 2.33 24.07
C GLU A 38 -13.10 3.18 24.17
N ALA A 39 -13.63 3.63 23.03
CA ALA A 39 -14.85 4.42 22.94
C ALA A 39 -16.07 3.70 23.52
N VAL A 40 -16.22 2.41 23.18
CA VAL A 40 -17.37 1.59 23.57
C VAL A 40 -17.22 1.07 25.00
N ILE A 41 -16.05 0.52 25.36
CA ILE A 41 -15.87 -0.17 26.64
C ILE A 41 -15.59 0.81 27.78
N ARG A 42 -14.78 1.85 27.55
CA ARG A 42 -14.29 2.71 28.64
C ARG A 42 -15.05 4.02 28.79
N ARG A 43 -15.64 4.55 27.72
CA ARG A 43 -16.19 5.91 27.73
C ARG A 43 -17.67 6.03 27.37
N LEU A 44 -18.38 4.91 27.16
CA LEU A 44 -19.83 4.89 26.86
C LEU A 44 -20.25 5.90 25.77
N GLY A 45 -19.37 6.15 24.78
CA GLY A 45 -19.63 7.12 23.69
C GLY A 45 -18.98 8.50 23.84
N GLU A 46 -18.39 8.86 24.98
CA GLU A 46 -17.59 10.09 25.15
C GLU A 46 -16.14 9.93 24.67
N ALA A 47 -15.96 9.33 23.50
CA ALA A 47 -14.65 9.13 22.91
C ALA A 47 -14.15 10.42 22.26
N ASP A 48 -12.91 10.79 22.57
CA ASP A 48 -12.29 11.98 22.01
C ASP A 48 -12.12 11.81 20.49
N GLN A 49 -12.91 12.53 19.71
CA GLN A 49 -12.93 12.42 18.25
C GLN A 49 -11.61 12.85 17.61
N SER A 50 -10.77 13.60 18.32
CA SER A 50 -9.46 14.04 17.82
C SER A 50 -8.51 12.86 17.56
N LEU A 51 -8.60 11.76 18.32
CA LEU A 51 -7.77 10.56 18.11
C LEU A 51 -8.12 9.84 16.80
N LEU A 52 -9.41 9.70 16.51
CA LEU A 52 -9.88 9.10 15.26
C LEU A 52 -9.43 9.91 14.04
N PHE A 53 -9.39 11.25 14.17
CA PHE A 53 -8.87 12.14 13.13
C PHE A 53 -7.41 11.87 12.79
N TRP A 54 -6.58 11.40 13.73
CA TRP A 54 -5.19 11.02 13.46
C TRP A 54 -5.04 9.61 12.91
N TYR A 55 -5.93 8.69 13.27
CA TYR A 55 -5.86 7.29 12.84
C TYR A 55 -6.33 7.09 11.39
N LEU A 56 -7.37 7.82 10.97
CA LEU A 56 -7.90 7.75 9.60
C LEU A 56 -6.85 8.07 8.52
N PRO A 57 -6.08 9.18 8.61
CA PRO A 57 -5.04 9.50 7.64
C PRO A 57 -4.00 8.40 7.48
N ILE A 58 -3.57 7.76 8.58
CA ILE A 58 -2.61 6.65 8.54
C ILE A 58 -3.19 5.49 7.73
N LEU A 59 -4.46 5.14 7.97
CA LEU A 59 -5.19 4.12 7.22
C LEU A 59 -5.27 4.47 5.73
N PHE A 60 -5.64 5.71 5.39
CA PHE A 60 -5.77 6.16 4.00
C PHE A 60 -4.43 6.21 3.27
N ILE A 61 -3.36 6.68 3.91
CA ILE A 61 -2.00 6.67 3.33
C ILE A 61 -1.60 5.23 3.01
N GLY A 62 -1.85 4.29 3.94
CA GLY A 62 -1.63 2.87 3.68
C GLY A 62 -2.43 2.35 2.49
N LEU A 63 -3.71 2.69 2.41
CA LEU A 63 -4.61 2.28 1.32
C LEU A 63 -4.13 2.80 -0.04
N PHE A 64 -3.82 4.09 -0.15
CA PHE A 64 -3.35 4.69 -1.39
C PHE A 64 -1.98 4.13 -1.81
N SER A 65 -1.07 3.91 -0.85
CA SER A 65 0.23 3.29 -1.12
C SER A 65 0.08 1.86 -1.67
N LEU A 66 -0.78 1.05 -1.05
CA LEU A 66 -1.05 -0.31 -1.49
C LEU A 66 -1.69 -0.34 -2.88
N MET A 67 -2.69 0.52 -3.14
CA MET A 67 -3.34 0.65 -4.44
C MET A 67 -2.32 1.04 -5.53
N GLY A 68 -1.41 1.97 -5.24
CA GLY A 68 -0.32 2.35 -6.14
C GLY A 68 0.62 1.18 -6.45
N GLY A 69 1.01 0.42 -5.42
CA GLY A 69 1.84 -0.78 -5.58
C GLY A 69 1.19 -1.85 -6.46
N ILE A 70 -0.09 -2.14 -6.23
CA ILE A 70 -0.88 -3.09 -7.04
C ILE A 70 -1.03 -2.59 -8.48
N GLY A 71 -1.29 -1.30 -8.67
CA GLY A 71 -1.41 -0.70 -10.00
C GLY A 71 -0.12 -0.82 -10.82
N LEU A 72 1.03 -0.50 -10.22
CA LEU A 72 2.34 -0.66 -10.84
C LEU A 72 2.66 -2.12 -11.18
N LEU A 73 2.36 -3.04 -10.26
CA LEU A 73 2.55 -4.47 -10.48
C LEU A 73 1.71 -4.97 -11.66
N THR A 74 0.42 -4.59 -11.70
CA THR A 74 -0.51 -4.96 -12.76
C THR A 74 -0.06 -4.40 -14.10
N TRP A 75 0.33 -3.13 -14.15
CA TRP A 75 0.86 -2.50 -15.36
C TRP A 75 2.13 -3.19 -15.87
N ALA A 76 3.05 -3.53 -14.97
CA ALA A 76 4.27 -4.26 -15.32
C ALA A 76 3.96 -5.66 -15.90
N MET A 77 2.98 -6.38 -15.35
CA MET A 77 2.55 -7.68 -15.87
C MET A 77 1.89 -7.57 -17.25
N LEU A 78 1.02 -6.59 -17.45
CA LEU A 78 0.35 -6.36 -18.74
C LEU A 78 1.34 -5.96 -19.83
N ARG A 79 2.38 -5.19 -19.49
CA ARG A 79 3.43 -4.81 -20.44
C ARG A 79 4.25 -6.00 -20.93
N LYS A 80 4.56 -6.96 -20.03
CA LYS A 80 5.27 -8.19 -20.42
C LYS A 80 4.49 -9.05 -21.40
N ARG A 81 3.16 -9.09 -21.32
CA ARG A 81 2.30 -9.85 -22.25
C ARG A 81 2.28 -9.28 -23.68
N LYS A 82 2.62 -8.00 -23.86
CA LYS A 82 2.62 -7.35 -25.19
C LYS A 82 3.94 -7.50 -25.94
N GLN A 83 4.98 -8.07 -25.34
CA GLN A 83 6.24 -8.30 -26.01
C GLN A 83 6.14 -9.70 -26.65
N PRO A 84 5.92 -9.82 -27.98
CA PRO A 84 5.94 -11.12 -28.62
C PRO A 84 7.34 -11.69 -28.43
N ASP A 85 7.44 -12.90 -27.87
CA ASP A 85 8.68 -13.66 -27.84
C ASP A 85 9.15 -13.76 -29.30
N SER A 86 10.18 -12.98 -29.64
CA SER A 86 10.78 -13.05 -30.97
C SER A 86 11.27 -14.49 -31.14
N PRO A 87 10.80 -15.24 -32.15
CA PRO A 87 11.18 -16.62 -32.31
C PRO A 87 12.68 -16.69 -32.55
N ASP A 88 13.33 -17.50 -31.72
CA ASP A 88 14.74 -17.86 -31.80
C ASP A 88 15.02 -18.41 -33.19
N ARG A 89 15.61 -17.57 -34.05
CA ARG A 89 16.05 -17.98 -35.39
C ARG A 89 17.38 -18.69 -35.22
N ARG A 90 17.27 -20.03 -35.21
CA ARG A 90 18.32 -20.96 -35.63
C ARG A 90 18.84 -20.61 -37.01
#